data_AF-A0A7M3MNC7-F1
#
_entry.id   AF-A0A7M3MNC7-F1
#
_cell.length_a   1.000
_cell.length_b   1.000
_cell.length_c   1.000
_cell.angle_alpha   90.00
_cell.angle_beta   90.00
_cell.angle_gamma   90.00
#
_symmetry.space_group_name_H-M   'P 1'
#
loop_
_entity.id
_entity.type
_entity.pdbx_description
1 polymer ?
#
loop_
_entity_poly.entity_id
_entity_poly.type
_entity_poly.pdbx_seq_one_letter_code
_entity_poly.pdbx_strand_id
1 'polypeptide(L)'
;MPAAIEIVEVEGKQVVAARIFELPADQKPAYVKTKGMNRGSFVRVHDSDRQLTTYEVSILLANRTQPRYDAELVLEATLDDLDGALVDAFVARLRANKPSTFRDATADETLLLVGAADRDDGGVLRPTLAGLLALGRYPQRLGMTPRDGRSPRSTATITSRSTRRCTRSRGR
;
A
#
# COMPACT_ATOMS: atom_id res chain seq x y z
N MET A 1 6.39 18.48 11.80
CA MET A 1 6.91 18.03 13.11
C MET A 1 5.75 17.48 13.92
N PRO A 2 5.83 16.25 14.45
CA PRO A 2 4.68 15.61 15.09
C PRO A 2 4.43 16.09 16.53
N ALA A 3 5.24 17.02 17.06
CA ALA A 3 5.03 17.61 18.37
C ALA A 3 5.58 19.04 18.45
N ALA A 4 4.98 19.88 19.29
CA ALA A 4 5.49 21.17 19.75
C ALA A 4 5.71 21.09 21.26
N ILE A 5 6.87 21.51 21.74
CA ILE A 5 7.26 21.45 23.15
C ILE A 5 7.69 22.85 23.58
N GLU A 6 7.17 23.32 24.71
CA GLU A 6 7.47 24.63 25.30
C GLU A 6 7.56 24.53 26.82
N ILE A 7 8.24 25.51 27.44
CA ILE A 7 8.27 25.68 28.89
C ILE A 7 7.37 26.86 29.23
N VAL A 8 6.36 26.62 30.06
CA VAL A 8 5.39 27.62 30.51
C VAL A 8 5.50 27.82 32.01
N GLU A 9 5.21 29.02 32.48
CA GLU A 9 5.17 29.33 33.91
C GLU A 9 3.73 29.23 34.42
N VAL A 10 3.51 28.44 35.47
CA VAL A 10 2.23 28.26 36.14
C VAL A 10 2.47 28.40 37.64
N GLU A 11 1.83 29.37 38.28
CA GLU A 11 1.98 29.64 39.73
C GLU A 11 3.44 29.80 40.19
N GLY A 12 4.27 30.49 39.39
CA GLY A 12 5.69 30.68 39.69
C GLY A 12 6.57 29.44 39.50
N LYS A 13 6.03 28.35 38.94
CA LYS A 13 6.75 27.10 38.64
C LYS A 13 6.86 26.90 37.14
N GLN A 14 8.01 26.42 36.69
CA GLN A 14 8.21 26.03 35.29
C GLN A 14 7.62 24.65 35.04
N VAL A 15 6.80 24.54 33.99
CA VAL A 15 6.14 23.32 33.54
C VAL A 15 6.47 23.09 32.07
N VAL A 16 6.77 21.84 31.69
CA VAL A 16 6.96 21.47 30.29
C VAL A 16 5.60 21.12 29.69
N ALA A 17 5.17 21.88 28.68
CA ALA A 17 3.98 21.61 27.90
C ALA A 17 4.37 20.97 26.56
N ALA A 18 3.74 19.85 26.22
CA ALA A 18 3.93 19.16 24.95
C ALA A 18 2.59 18.99 24.24
N ARG A 19 2.47 19.57 23.04
CA ARG A 19 1.36 19.34 22.12
C ARG A 19 1.78 18.29 21.11
N ILE A 20 1.18 17.10 21.21
CA ILE A 20 1.41 16.01 20.26
C ILE A 20 0.35 16.09 19.15
N PHE A 21 0.79 16.21 17.91
CA PHE A 21 -0.10 16.18 16.76
C PHE A 21 -0.38 14.74 16.33
N GLU A 22 -1.57 14.52 15.79
CA GLU A 22 -1.92 13.23 15.23
C GLU A 22 -1.01 12.88 14.04
N LEU A 23 -0.51 11.65 14.02
CA LEU A 23 0.26 11.15 12.87
C LEU A 23 -0.66 10.89 11.68
N PRO A 24 -0.19 11.13 10.44
CA PRO A 24 -0.91 10.69 9.25
C PRO A 24 -1.03 9.15 9.23
N ALA A 25 -2.05 8.63 8.55
CA ALA A 25 -2.42 7.21 8.61
C ALA A 25 -1.29 6.26 8.19
N ASP A 26 -0.49 6.67 7.20
CA ASP A 26 0.71 5.99 6.69
C ASP A 26 1.82 5.79 7.74
N GLN A 27 1.81 6.60 8.79
CA GLN A 27 2.81 6.58 9.87
C GLN A 27 2.30 5.95 11.17
N LYS A 28 1.02 5.57 11.26
CA LYS A 28 0.43 4.91 12.44
C LYS A 28 0.72 3.40 12.45
N PRO A 29 0.79 2.71 13.60
CA PRO A 29 0.76 3.27 14.95
C PRO A 29 2.11 3.88 15.35
N ALA A 30 2.07 4.89 16.21
CA ALA A 30 3.22 5.26 17.03
C ALA A 30 3.43 4.19 18.11
N TYR A 31 4.67 3.74 18.29
CA TYR A 31 4.98 2.70 19.27
C TYR A 31 6.32 2.94 19.98
N VAL A 32 6.41 2.45 21.22
CA VAL A 32 7.64 2.46 21.99
C VAL A 32 8.62 1.44 21.41
N LYS A 33 9.75 1.91 20.84
CA LYS A 33 10.73 1.07 20.12
C LYS A 33 11.21 -0.14 20.91
N THR A 34 11.41 0.00 22.22
CA THR A 34 11.89 -1.07 23.11
C THR A 34 10.86 -2.18 23.34
N LYS A 35 9.57 -1.89 23.20
CA LYS A 35 8.47 -2.86 23.40
C LYS A 35 8.00 -3.51 22.09
N GLY A 36 8.46 -3.02 20.94
CA GLY A 36 7.98 -3.45 19.63
C GLY A 36 6.55 -2.97 19.34
N MET A 37 6.08 -3.16 18.10
CA MET A 37 4.82 -2.54 17.65
C MET A 37 3.58 -3.14 18.33
N ASN A 38 3.50 -4.47 18.47
CA ASN A 38 2.33 -5.14 19.05
C ASN A 38 2.17 -4.88 20.56
N ARG A 39 3.28 -4.66 21.28
CA ARG A 39 3.26 -4.41 22.74
C ARG A 39 3.58 -2.97 23.15
N GLY A 40 3.97 -2.15 22.18
CA GLY A 40 4.40 -0.77 22.39
C GLY A 40 3.45 0.27 21.82
N SER A 41 2.34 -0.12 21.20
CA SER A 41 1.33 0.81 20.68
C SER A 41 0.20 1.01 21.68
N PHE A 42 -0.18 2.27 21.92
CA PHE A 42 -1.18 2.65 22.92
C PHE A 42 -2.16 3.65 22.34
N VAL A 43 -3.36 3.72 22.92
CA VAL A 43 -4.38 4.72 22.64
C VAL A 43 -4.83 5.36 23.95
N ARG A 44 -4.99 6.69 23.95
CA ARG A 44 -5.54 7.44 25.09
C ARG A 44 -7.05 7.20 25.15
N VAL A 45 -7.54 6.73 26.28
CA VAL A 45 -8.96 6.54 26.57
C VAL A 45 -9.26 7.22 27.90
N HIS A 46 -10.00 8.33 27.85
CA HIS A 46 -10.21 9.21 28.99
C HIS A 46 -8.87 9.64 29.63
N ASP A 47 -8.66 9.33 30.90
CA ASP A 47 -7.43 9.64 31.62
C ASP A 47 -6.40 8.48 31.60
N SER A 48 -6.71 7.38 30.93
CA SER A 48 -5.86 6.19 30.90
C SER A 48 -5.29 5.93 29.51
N ASP A 49 -4.13 5.27 29.46
CA ASP A 49 -3.56 4.76 28.22
C ASP A 49 -3.82 3.26 28.14
N ARG A 50 -4.49 2.82 27.08
CA ARG A 50 -4.76 1.40 26.82
C ARG A 50 -3.83 0.88 25.74
N GLN A 51 -3.26 -0.29 25.94
CA GLN A 51 -2.51 -0.99 24.90
C GLN A 51 -3.44 -1.39 23.75
N LEU A 52 -3.01 -1.14 22.51
CA LEU A 52 -3.72 -1.64 21.34
C LEU A 52 -3.61 -3.17 21.27
N THR A 53 -4.70 -3.81 20.87
CA THR A 53 -4.71 -5.24 20.55
C THR A 53 -3.94 -5.49 19.26
N THR A 54 -3.48 -6.73 19.07
CA THR A 54 -2.83 -7.15 17.81
C THR A 54 -3.71 -6.88 16.59
N TYR A 55 -5.03 -7.06 16.75
CA TYR A 55 -6.01 -6.79 15.70
C TYR A 55 -6.06 -5.29 15.34
N GLU A 56 -6.18 -4.40 16.33
CA GLU A 56 -6.18 -2.95 16.11
C GLU A 56 -4.86 -2.47 15.45
N VAL A 57 -3.72 -3.03 15.87
CA VAL A 57 -2.43 -2.76 15.24
C VAL A 57 -2.44 -3.19 13.77
N SER A 58 -3.00 -4.36 13.46
CA SER A 58 -3.10 -4.85 12.08
C SER A 58 -3.99 -3.97 11.20
N ILE A 59 -5.10 -3.45 11.74
CA ILE A 59 -5.96 -2.49 11.02
C ILE A 59 -5.19 -1.20 10.71
N LEU A 60 -4.48 -0.65 11.69
CA LEU A 60 -3.68 0.57 11.47
C LEU A 60 -2.59 0.35 10.42
N LEU A 61 -2.00 -0.84 10.38
CA LEU A 61 -1.02 -1.22 9.36
C LEU A 61 -1.65 -1.37 7.98
N ALA A 62 -2.82 -2.03 7.87
CA ALA A 62 -3.55 -2.17 6.62
C ALA A 62 -3.97 -0.80 6.05
N ASN A 63 -4.34 0.13 6.93
CA ASN A 63 -4.76 1.49 6.57
C ASN A 63 -3.60 2.45 6.27
N ARG A 64 -2.33 2.02 6.38
CA ARG A 64 -1.18 2.89 6.05
C ARG A 64 -1.16 3.32 4.59
N THR A 65 -1.59 2.42 3.72
CA THR A 65 -1.68 2.67 2.29
C THR A 65 -3.14 2.81 1.96
N GLN A 66 -3.52 3.76 1.09
CA GLN A 66 -4.85 3.73 0.49
C GLN A 66 -5.00 2.36 -0.19
N PRO A 67 -5.87 1.46 0.30
CA PRO A 67 -5.94 0.12 -0.24
C PRO A 67 -6.54 0.24 -1.64
N ARG A 68 -5.71 0.11 -2.66
CA ARG A 68 -6.13 0.04 -4.07
C ARG A 68 -6.36 -1.41 -4.46
N TYR A 69 -7.03 -2.19 -3.60
CA TYR A 69 -7.32 -3.61 -3.86
C TYR A 69 -8.04 -3.79 -5.20
N ASP A 70 -8.95 -2.87 -5.52
CA ASP A 70 -9.69 -2.84 -6.78
C ASP A 70 -8.80 -2.63 -8.01
N ALA A 71 -7.63 -1.99 -7.85
CA ALA A 71 -6.66 -1.76 -8.91
C ALA A 71 -5.56 -2.84 -8.97
N GLU A 72 -5.63 -3.87 -8.11
CA GLU A 72 -4.65 -4.96 -8.13
C GLU A 72 -4.86 -5.83 -9.37
N LEU A 73 -3.76 -6.20 -10.02
CA LEU A 73 -3.77 -7.10 -11.16
C LEU A 73 -4.10 -8.53 -10.76
N VAL A 74 -5.06 -9.15 -11.45
CA VAL A 74 -5.33 -10.58 -11.31
C VAL A 74 -4.40 -11.33 -12.26
N LEU A 75 -3.23 -11.75 -11.78
CA LEU A 75 -2.17 -12.33 -12.63
C LEU A 75 -2.57 -13.67 -13.30
N GLU A 76 -3.57 -14.35 -12.76
CA GLU A 76 -4.12 -15.60 -13.30
C GLU A 76 -5.19 -15.37 -14.39
N ALA A 77 -5.64 -14.12 -14.55
CA ALA A 77 -6.65 -13.75 -15.53
C ALA A 77 -6.01 -13.09 -16.75
N THR A 78 -6.59 -13.33 -17.91
CA THR A 78 -6.29 -12.60 -19.15
C THR A 78 -7.50 -11.76 -19.55
N LEU A 79 -7.35 -10.93 -20.59
CA LEU A 79 -8.49 -10.19 -21.13
C LEU A 79 -9.58 -11.11 -21.69
N ASP A 80 -9.27 -12.37 -22.02
CA ASP A 80 -10.25 -13.36 -22.51
C ASP A 80 -11.24 -13.82 -21.42
N ASP A 81 -10.88 -13.62 -20.15
CA ASP A 81 -11.77 -13.83 -19.01
C ASP A 81 -12.84 -12.73 -18.88
N LEU A 82 -12.65 -11.60 -19.57
CA LEU A 82 -13.68 -10.58 -19.72
C LEU A 82 -14.72 -11.01 -20.75
N ASP A 83 -15.96 -10.57 -20.53
CA ASP A 83 -17.03 -10.72 -21.50
C ASP A 83 -16.88 -9.64 -22.57
N GLY A 84 -16.44 -10.05 -23.77
CA GLY A 84 -16.26 -9.15 -24.91
C GLY A 84 -17.49 -8.30 -25.24
N ALA A 85 -18.71 -8.85 -25.10
CA ALA A 85 -19.93 -8.09 -25.37
C ALA A 85 -20.15 -6.98 -24.33
N LEU A 86 -19.82 -7.22 -23.06
CA LEU A 86 -19.86 -6.21 -22.00
C LEU A 86 -18.77 -5.16 -22.17
N VAL A 87 -17.56 -5.57 -22.56
CA VAL A 87 -16.44 -4.67 -22.86
C VAL A 87 -16.82 -3.73 -24.01
N ASP A 88 -17.33 -4.27 -25.12
CA ASP A 88 -17.73 -3.47 -26.28
C ASP A 88 -18.84 -2.47 -25.94
N ALA A 89 -19.86 -2.92 -25.21
CA ALA A 89 -20.95 -2.06 -24.76
C ALA A 89 -20.43 -0.94 -23.82
N PHE A 90 -19.50 -1.26 -22.93
CA PHE A 90 -18.89 -0.31 -22.00
C PHE A 90 -18.03 0.73 -22.73
N VAL A 91 -17.17 0.30 -23.66
CA VAL A 91 -16.34 1.20 -24.49
C VAL A 91 -17.21 2.12 -25.33
N ALA A 92 -18.25 1.59 -25.97
CA ALA A 92 -19.21 2.40 -26.74
C ALA A 92 -19.88 3.48 -25.88
N ARG A 93 -20.29 3.11 -24.66
CA ARG A 93 -20.89 4.06 -23.70
C ARG A 93 -19.90 5.14 -23.26
N LEU A 94 -18.63 4.80 -23.02
CA LEU A 94 -17.60 5.77 -22.66
C LEU A 94 -17.30 6.75 -23.79
N ARG A 95 -17.25 6.26 -25.03
CA ARG A 95 -17.10 7.09 -26.23
C ARG A 95 -18.25 8.08 -26.40
N ALA A 96 -19.48 7.64 -26.15
CA ALA A 96 -20.66 8.51 -26.22
C ALA A 96 -20.66 9.59 -25.12
N ASN A 97 -20.30 9.22 -23.88
CA ASN A 97 -20.38 10.12 -22.73
C ASN A 97 -19.17 11.06 -22.59
N LYS A 98 -17.97 10.62 -22.98
CA LYS A 98 -16.71 11.36 -22.85
C LYS A 98 -15.88 11.29 -24.14
N PRO A 99 -16.39 11.82 -25.26
CA PRO A 99 -15.73 11.71 -26.56
C PRO A 99 -14.36 12.39 -26.60
N SER A 100 -14.09 13.40 -25.78
CA SER A 100 -12.79 14.09 -25.71
C SER A 100 -11.63 13.17 -25.33
N THR A 101 -11.91 12.07 -24.63
CA THR A 101 -10.89 11.18 -24.06
C THR A 101 -10.86 9.82 -24.75
N PHE A 102 -12.03 9.31 -25.19
CA PHE A 102 -12.15 7.92 -25.64
C PHE A 102 -12.44 7.74 -27.13
N ARG A 103 -12.67 8.82 -27.90
CA ARG A 103 -13.07 8.73 -29.31
C ARG A 103 -12.13 7.85 -30.13
N ASP A 104 -10.83 8.10 -30.01
CA ASP A 104 -9.80 7.44 -30.81
C ASP A 104 -9.08 6.32 -30.04
N ALA A 105 -9.40 6.13 -28.75
CA ALA A 105 -8.82 5.09 -27.93
C ALA A 105 -9.34 3.71 -28.35
N THR A 106 -8.44 2.74 -28.49
CA THR A 106 -8.77 1.32 -28.64
C THR A 106 -9.49 0.77 -27.40
N ALA A 107 -10.07 -0.43 -27.50
CA ALA A 107 -10.71 -1.07 -26.35
C ALA A 107 -9.70 -1.27 -25.21
N ASP A 108 -8.51 -1.78 -25.52
CA ASP A 108 -7.42 -1.99 -24.56
C ASP A 108 -6.96 -0.69 -23.89
N GLU A 109 -6.77 0.38 -24.67
CA GLU A 109 -6.43 1.70 -24.14
C GLU A 109 -7.55 2.25 -23.26
N THR A 110 -8.81 2.01 -23.63
CA THR A 110 -9.96 2.41 -22.81
C THR A 110 -9.96 1.67 -21.48
N LEU A 111 -9.69 0.35 -21.47
CA LEU A 111 -9.59 -0.46 -20.26
C LEU A 111 -8.43 -0.01 -19.35
N LEU A 112 -7.29 0.38 -19.93
CA LEU A 112 -6.17 0.99 -19.21
C LEU A 112 -6.57 2.32 -18.57
N LEU A 113 -7.16 3.22 -19.35
CA LEU A 113 -7.50 4.58 -18.92
C LEU A 113 -8.53 4.61 -17.79
N VAL A 114 -9.44 3.64 -17.74
CA VAL A 114 -10.48 3.53 -16.70
C VAL A 114 -10.08 2.64 -15.53
N GLY A 115 -8.88 2.04 -15.55
CA GLY A 115 -8.37 1.17 -14.49
C GLY A 115 -9.03 -0.20 -14.42
N ALA A 116 -9.65 -0.67 -15.52
CA ALA A 116 -10.18 -2.03 -15.65
C ALA A 116 -9.10 -3.05 -16.03
N ALA A 117 -7.97 -2.59 -16.56
CA ALA A 117 -6.79 -3.40 -16.84
C ALA A 117 -5.52 -2.58 -16.55
N ASP A 118 -4.40 -3.25 -16.30
CA ASP A 118 -3.06 -2.65 -16.22
C ASP A 118 -2.02 -3.64 -16.78
N ARG A 119 -0.79 -3.18 -17.01
CA ARG A 119 0.32 -4.03 -17.47
C ARG A 119 1.05 -4.65 -16.27
N ASP A 120 1.31 -5.94 -16.36
CA ASP A 120 2.19 -6.62 -15.40
C ASP A 120 3.67 -6.24 -15.59
N ASP A 121 4.55 -6.77 -14.73
CA ASP A 121 6.00 -6.54 -14.83
C ASP A 121 6.61 -6.98 -16.19
N GLY A 122 5.93 -7.88 -16.91
CA GLY A 122 6.31 -8.34 -18.26
C GLY A 122 5.72 -7.48 -19.39
N GLY A 123 4.96 -6.42 -19.08
CA GLY A 123 4.29 -5.57 -20.05
C GLY A 123 3.00 -6.16 -20.63
N VAL A 124 2.55 -7.31 -20.13
CA VAL A 124 1.33 -8.01 -20.57
C VAL A 124 0.13 -7.34 -19.93
N LEU A 125 -0.86 -7.00 -20.75
CA LEU A 125 -2.10 -6.41 -20.29
C LEU A 125 -2.94 -7.46 -19.56
N ARG A 126 -3.30 -7.16 -18.30
CA ARG A 126 -4.12 -8.04 -17.45
C ARG A 126 -5.26 -7.25 -16.80
N PRO A 127 -6.41 -7.89 -16.56
CA PRO A 127 -7.51 -7.22 -15.87
C PRO A 127 -7.14 -6.92 -14.41
N THR A 128 -7.62 -5.78 -13.92
CA THR A 128 -7.64 -5.49 -12.49
C THR A 128 -8.77 -6.27 -11.82
N LEU A 129 -8.74 -6.38 -10.48
CA LEU A 129 -9.85 -6.95 -9.73
C LEU A 129 -11.16 -6.22 -10.05
N ALA A 130 -11.15 -4.89 -10.13
CA ALA A 130 -12.32 -4.10 -10.54
C ALA A 130 -12.80 -4.46 -11.95
N GLY A 131 -11.88 -4.56 -12.91
CA GLY A 131 -12.22 -4.93 -14.28
C GLY A 131 -12.84 -6.32 -14.37
N LEU A 132 -12.29 -7.29 -13.63
CA LEU A 132 -12.81 -8.64 -13.58
C LEU A 132 -14.18 -8.71 -12.89
N LEU A 133 -14.39 -7.97 -11.81
CA LEU A 133 -15.67 -7.92 -11.11
C LEU A 133 -16.76 -7.21 -11.93
N ALA A 134 -16.40 -6.19 -12.71
CA ALA A 134 -17.34 -5.40 -13.49
C ALA A 134 -17.63 -5.97 -14.88
N LEU A 135 -16.63 -6.57 -15.53
CA LEU A 135 -16.67 -6.99 -16.94
C LEU A 135 -16.33 -8.47 -17.14
N GLY A 136 -16.07 -9.24 -16.07
CA GLY A 136 -15.71 -10.65 -16.16
C GLY A 136 -16.88 -11.56 -16.51
N ARG A 137 -16.60 -12.63 -17.26
CA ARG A 137 -17.59 -13.67 -17.58
C ARG A 137 -17.94 -14.54 -16.37
N TYR A 138 -16.95 -14.81 -15.51
CA TYR A 138 -17.08 -15.62 -14.28
C TYR A 138 -16.18 -15.08 -13.16
N PRO A 139 -16.50 -13.93 -12.55
CA PRO A 139 -15.63 -13.26 -11.58
C PRO A 139 -15.27 -14.15 -10.38
N GLN A 140 -16.20 -15.00 -9.93
CA GLN A 140 -16.02 -15.92 -8.79
C GLN A 140 -14.96 -17.01 -9.01
N ARG A 141 -14.56 -17.29 -10.26
CA ARG A 141 -13.60 -18.35 -10.57
C ARG A 141 -12.17 -17.96 -10.21
N LEU A 142 -11.85 -16.67 -10.34
CA LEU A 142 -10.46 -16.16 -10.25
C LEU A 142 -10.27 -15.17 -9.10
N GLY A 143 -11.31 -14.42 -8.70
CA GLY A 143 -11.21 -13.34 -7.70
C GLY A 143 -11.14 -13.77 -6.22
N MET A 144 -11.02 -15.07 -5.91
CA MET A 144 -11.13 -15.59 -4.54
C MET A 144 -9.80 -16.07 -3.91
N THR A 145 -8.66 -15.91 -4.58
CA THR A 145 -7.35 -16.25 -3.99
C THR A 145 -6.76 -15.03 -3.28
N PRO A 146 -6.69 -15.01 -1.92
CA PRO A 146 -6.02 -13.92 -1.21
C PRO A 146 -4.52 -14.03 -1.48
N ARG A 147 -3.92 -13.02 -2.10
CA ARG A 147 -2.46 -12.90 -2.16
C ARG A 147 -1.98 -11.96 -1.07
N ASP A 148 -1.24 -12.54 -0.12
CA ASP A 148 -0.37 -11.80 0.79
C ASP A 148 0.47 -10.82 -0.03
N GLY A 149 0.36 -9.51 0.24
CA GLY A 149 1.08 -8.42 -0.41
C GLY A 149 2.61 -8.41 -0.20
N ARG A 150 3.27 -9.56 -0.37
CA ARG A 150 4.72 -9.65 -0.49
C ARG A 150 5.10 -9.31 -1.92
N SER A 151 5.34 -8.01 -2.15
CA SER A 151 6.26 -7.57 -3.21
C SER A 151 7.53 -8.43 -3.14
N PRO A 152 8.00 -9.02 -4.26
CA PRO A 152 9.24 -9.78 -4.24
C PRO A 152 10.36 -8.84 -3.78
N ARG A 153 10.99 -9.18 -2.65
CA ARG A 153 12.19 -8.48 -2.19
C ARG A 153 13.22 -8.62 -3.30
N SER A 154 13.60 -7.49 -3.88
CA SER A 154 14.80 -7.37 -4.71
C SER A 154 15.95 -8.08 -3.98
N THR A 155 16.37 -9.21 -4.52
CA THR A 155 17.60 -9.90 -4.14
C THR A 155 18.74 -9.02 -4.60
N ALA A 156 19.12 -8.06 -3.76
CA ALA A 156 20.39 -7.36 -3.89
C ALA A 156 21.50 -8.41 -3.68
N THR A 157 22.07 -8.86 -4.80
CA THR A 157 23.30 -9.62 -4.88
C THR A 157 24.37 -8.94 -4.03
N ILE A 158 24.69 -9.55 -2.89
CA ILE A 158 25.87 -9.19 -2.09
C ILE A 158 27.08 -9.66 -2.89
N THR A 159 27.65 -8.76 -3.69
CA THR A 159 28.99 -8.96 -4.23
C THR A 159 29.98 -8.82 -3.07
N SER A 160 30.56 -9.95 -2.66
CA SER A 160 31.63 -10.04 -1.68
C SER A 160 32.87 -9.27 -2.16
N ARG A 161 33.10 -8.09 -1.60
CA ARG A 161 34.39 -7.40 -1.73
C ARG A 161 35.41 -8.04 -0.77
N SER A 162 36.27 -8.85 -1.38
CA SER A 162 37.74 -8.83 -1.26
C SER A 162 38.32 -8.52 0.12
N THR A 163 38.85 -9.58 0.71
CA THR A 163 39.84 -9.69 1.77
C THR A 163 40.95 -8.63 1.72
N ARG A 164 40.96 -7.69 2.68
CA ARG A 164 42.19 -6.99 3.09
C ARG A 164 42.96 -7.86 4.08
N ARG A 165 44.04 -8.42 3.57
CA ARG A 165 45.10 -9.16 4.27
C ARG A 165 45.79 -8.20 5.25
N CYS A 166 45.51 -8.31 6.55
CA CYS A 166 46.25 -7.63 7.61
C CYS A 166 47.50 -8.45 7.92
N THR A 167 48.64 -8.07 7.34
CA THR A 167 49.94 -8.66 7.67
C THR A 167 50.38 -8.18 9.05
N ARG A 168 50.46 -9.13 9.97
CA ARG A 168 51.01 -8.99 11.32
C ARG A 168 52.54 -8.92 11.21
N SER A 169 53.13 -7.74 11.40
CA SER A 169 54.59 -7.59 11.52
C SER A 169 55.03 -7.98 12.93
N ARG A 170 55.88 -9.01 13.02
CA ARG A 170 56.68 -9.38 14.18
C ARG A 170 58.01 -8.60 14.17
N GLY A 171 58.53 -8.27 15.35
CA GLY A 171 59.87 -7.74 15.60
C GLY A 171 59.81 -6.37 16.28
N ARG A 172 60.42 -6.10 17.43
CA ARG A 172 61.40 -6.79 18.28
C ARG A 172 61.09 -6.47 19.73
#